data_AF-A0A3B1ATC1-F1
#
_entry.id   AF-A0A3B1ATC1-F1
#
_cell.length_a   1.000
_cell.length_b   1.000
_cell.length_c   1.000
_cell.angle_alpha   90.00
_cell.angle_beta   90.00
_cell.angle_gamma   90.00
#
_symmetry.space_group_name_H-M   'P 1'
#
loop_
_entity.id
_entity.type
_entity.pdbx_description
1 polymer ?
#
loop_
_entity_poly.entity_id
_entity_poly.type
_entity_poly.pdbx_seq_one_letter_code
_entity_poly.pdbx_strand_id
1 'polypeptide(L)'
;MAVKSKDNIPPSQNTNQEATPRFFNDYEIHLTKNICIKISTIIISLIFIVSTIWGVGEIIIRPTEQKLSMLEENLETLNSNNDKLKIRHTSLQKDFEALQKHSKTPILISPVAGKSITGRNVTFKWKYDVNPGFQNFILELKHFNDEDGQLSRRYKIPRPYTKKMDFQFPENISGAFFWRVGTGELVEDYKQNFVAEAVSNSLNQNNSSSIPTETRLWSRYGNFEIYGSVLEKIKATNKLVVGITTTFLSYDHVINCSGKPITYDMEFIEWVTAQLRIKLADKKHEDEATISLIHKTIDWNNLFENVASGNVDLAIANITKSNAREKKYRGMEFTAGYRDNHQRIIFSKIINPELNKIKTLKDLKLATQDAVIAVQDGTINMEAAHHLKHLNNDQFNFKKVDNKYNSYVDVIDAVERGMVKFGMLDSVRLETVNYPQIGTISVELMPLLKKFYQDLFDDDDIQGEQYAIAVSTRGKELDFIKMLNEIITSPEGKAERIRLEERHQATEGSNKNVSLFDC
;
A
#
# COMPACT_ATOMS: atom_id res chain seq x y z
N MET A 1 -9.45 47.63 -70.46
CA MET A 1 -8.36 47.06 -71.29
C MET A 1 -8.56 45.56 -71.29
N ALA A 2 -9.32 45.00 -72.24
CA ALA A 2 -8.94 44.67 -73.63
C ALA A 2 -7.95 43.48 -73.67
N VAL A 3 -8.06 42.40 -74.46
CA VAL A 3 -8.90 41.93 -75.59
C VAL A 3 -8.46 40.44 -75.78
N LYS A 4 -9.35 39.42 -75.94
CA LYS A 4 -9.75 38.71 -77.19
C LYS A 4 -8.53 38.27 -78.08
N SER A 5 -8.42 37.12 -78.76
CA SER A 5 -9.39 36.21 -79.40
C SER A 5 -8.71 35.03 -80.15
N LYS A 6 -9.48 33.92 -80.29
CA LYS A 6 -9.82 33.16 -81.52
C LYS A 6 -8.82 32.26 -82.28
N ASP A 7 -9.21 30.98 -82.35
CA ASP A 7 -9.49 30.07 -83.50
C ASP A 7 -8.87 30.30 -84.88
N ASN A 8 -8.49 29.19 -85.54
CA ASN A 8 -8.83 28.93 -86.95
C ASN A 8 -8.66 27.43 -87.35
N ILE A 9 -9.61 26.98 -88.18
CA ILE A 9 -9.76 25.71 -88.93
C ILE A 9 -9.98 26.12 -90.42
N PRO A 10 -10.10 25.26 -91.46
CA PRO A 10 -9.27 24.24 -92.15
C PRO A 10 -8.92 24.73 -93.61
N PRO A 11 -8.74 23.95 -94.74
CA PRO A 11 -9.68 22.95 -95.35
C PRO A 11 -9.11 21.77 -96.23
N SER A 12 -10.00 20.82 -96.58
CA SER A 12 -10.08 20.01 -97.85
C SER A 12 -8.99 18.93 -98.14
N GLN A 13 -9.17 17.83 -98.90
CA GLN A 13 -10.26 17.21 -99.67
C GLN A 13 -9.86 15.74 -100.05
N ASN A 14 -10.86 14.86 -100.17
CA ASN A 14 -11.00 13.58 -100.90
C ASN A 14 -9.81 12.87 -101.60
N THR A 15 -9.75 11.53 -101.46
CA THR A 15 -9.93 10.58 -102.59
C THR A 15 -10.08 9.12 -102.13
N ASN A 16 -11.01 8.40 -102.77
CA ASN A 16 -11.25 6.96 -102.68
C ASN A 16 -10.10 6.15 -103.31
N GLN A 17 -9.78 4.97 -102.76
CA GLN A 17 -9.44 3.78 -103.56
C GLN A 17 -9.54 2.48 -102.76
N GLU A 18 -9.95 1.43 -103.47
CA GLU A 18 -10.44 0.13 -103.02
C GLU A 18 -9.35 -0.86 -102.58
N ALA A 19 -9.85 -1.97 -102.01
CA ALA A 19 -9.38 -3.35 -102.17
C ALA A 19 -8.40 -3.94 -101.12
N THR A 20 -8.96 -4.78 -100.25
CA THR A 20 -8.68 -6.22 -100.01
C THR A 20 -8.67 -6.61 -98.52
N PRO A 21 -9.29 -7.75 -98.15
CA PRO A 21 -9.40 -8.18 -96.76
C PRO A 21 -8.12 -8.92 -96.34
N ARG A 22 -7.53 -8.52 -95.22
CA ARG A 22 -6.67 -9.39 -94.41
C ARG A 22 -7.31 -9.57 -93.04
N PHE A 23 -8.18 -10.56 -92.95
CA PHE A 23 -8.38 -11.28 -91.69
C PHE A 23 -7.03 -11.84 -91.27
N PHE A 24 -6.45 -11.40 -90.15
CA PHE A 24 -5.66 -12.22 -89.22
C PHE A 24 -5.31 -11.40 -87.96
N ASN A 25 -5.76 -11.90 -86.80
CA ASN A 25 -5.18 -11.75 -85.45
C ASN A 25 -5.45 -10.52 -84.54
N ASP A 26 -6.65 -9.94 -84.54
CA ASP A 26 -7.09 -9.09 -83.40
C ASP A 26 -7.33 -9.89 -82.10
N TYR A 27 -7.54 -11.20 -82.20
CA TYR A 27 -7.75 -12.07 -81.04
C TYR A 27 -6.45 -12.35 -80.26
N GLU A 28 -5.30 -12.45 -80.94
CA GLU A 28 -4.01 -12.65 -80.28
C GLU A 28 -3.53 -11.39 -79.53
N ILE A 29 -3.79 -10.19 -80.07
CA ILE A 29 -3.36 -8.93 -79.42
C ILE A 29 -4.14 -8.68 -78.12
N HIS A 30 -5.45 -8.96 -78.12
CA HIS A 30 -6.27 -8.82 -76.91
C HIS A 30 -5.98 -9.88 -75.85
N LEU A 31 -5.70 -11.12 -76.27
CA LEU A 31 -5.30 -12.19 -75.36
C LEU A 31 -3.95 -11.88 -74.70
N THR A 32 -2.97 -11.41 -75.49
CA THR A 32 -1.63 -11.07 -75.00
C THR A 32 -1.65 -9.87 -74.06
N LYS A 33 -2.45 -8.83 -74.33
CA LYS A 33 -2.63 -7.69 -73.41
C LYS A 33 -3.26 -8.10 -72.08
N ASN A 34 -4.30 -8.94 -72.10
CA ASN A 34 -4.96 -9.39 -70.88
C ASN A 34 -4.06 -10.31 -70.03
N ILE A 35 -3.22 -11.12 -70.68
CA ILE A 35 -2.21 -11.94 -69.99
C ILE A 35 -1.14 -11.03 -69.35
N CYS A 36 -0.60 -10.05 -70.09
CA CYS A 36 0.39 -9.11 -69.55
C CYS A 36 -0.16 -8.28 -68.37
N ILE A 37 -1.42 -7.84 -68.43
CA ILE A 37 -2.05 -7.10 -67.32
C ILE A 37 -2.18 -8.00 -66.10
N LYS A 38 -2.70 -9.23 -66.25
CA LYS A 38 -2.83 -10.18 -65.13
C LYS A 38 -1.49 -10.53 -64.49
N ILE A 39 -0.46 -10.77 -65.29
CA ILE A 39 0.90 -11.04 -64.79
C ILE A 39 1.44 -9.82 -64.03
N SER A 40 1.25 -8.61 -64.58
CA SER A 40 1.69 -7.37 -63.92
C SER A 40 0.99 -7.14 -62.59
N THR A 41 -0.33 -7.40 -62.51
CA THR A 41 -1.09 -7.29 -61.26
C THR A 41 -0.58 -8.28 -60.21
N ILE A 42 -0.32 -9.54 -60.60
CA ILE A 42 0.22 -10.57 -59.69
C ILE A 42 1.59 -10.15 -59.15
N ILE A 43 2.48 -9.62 -60.01
CA ILE A 43 3.81 -9.16 -59.61
C ILE A 43 3.71 -7.99 -58.63
N ILE A 44 2.86 -7.00 -58.91
CA ILE A 44 2.67 -5.83 -58.01
C ILE A 44 2.13 -6.29 -56.65
N SER A 45 1.14 -7.20 -56.63
CA SER A 45 0.61 -7.75 -55.38
C SER A 45 1.66 -8.52 -54.59
N LEU A 46 2.51 -9.31 -55.26
CA LEU A 46 3.63 -10.01 -54.60
C LEU A 46 4.66 -9.04 -54.00
N ILE A 47 5.04 -7.99 -54.73
CA ILE A 47 5.96 -6.95 -54.22
C ILE A 47 5.36 -6.25 -52.99
N PHE A 48 4.05 -5.98 -53.00
CA PHE A 48 3.36 -5.36 -51.87
C PHE A 48 3.32 -6.27 -50.65
N ILE A 49 3.04 -7.57 -50.84
CA ILE A 49 3.07 -8.57 -49.76
C ILE A 49 4.48 -8.69 -49.17
N VAL A 50 5.50 -8.82 -50.02
CA VAL A 50 6.91 -8.92 -49.55
C VAL A 50 7.34 -7.65 -48.82
N SER A 51 7.01 -6.47 -49.34
CA SER A 51 7.31 -5.18 -48.67
C SER A 51 6.58 -5.04 -47.34
N THR A 52 5.33 -5.52 -47.24
CA THR A 52 4.55 -5.47 -46.00
C THR A 52 5.12 -6.44 -44.96
N ILE A 53 5.48 -7.67 -45.37
CA ILE A 53 6.13 -8.66 -44.50
C ILE A 53 7.47 -8.12 -43.99
N TRP A 54 8.27 -7.52 -44.89
CA TRP A 54 9.56 -6.94 -44.52
C TRP A 54 9.39 -5.72 -43.60
N GLY A 55 8.41 -4.86 -43.87
CA GLY A 55 8.07 -3.72 -43.02
C GLY A 55 7.59 -4.12 -41.63
N VAL A 56 6.72 -5.13 -41.51
CA VAL A 56 6.31 -5.67 -40.21
C VAL A 56 7.50 -6.29 -39.46
N GLY A 57 8.37 -7.02 -40.17
CA GLY A 57 9.60 -7.58 -39.61
C GLY A 57 10.55 -6.52 -39.04
N GLU A 58 10.93 -5.54 -39.84
CA GLU A 58 11.96 -4.56 -39.46
C GLU A 58 11.42 -3.42 -38.58
N ILE A 59 10.18 -2.98 -38.78
CA ILE A 59 9.62 -1.82 -38.05
C ILE A 59 8.93 -2.23 -36.75
N ILE A 60 8.30 -3.40 -36.70
CA ILE A 60 7.49 -3.81 -35.55
C ILE A 60 8.19 -4.90 -34.74
N ILE A 61 8.63 -5.98 -35.39
CA ILE A 61 9.19 -7.14 -34.70
C ILE A 61 10.57 -6.82 -34.12
N ARG A 62 11.50 -6.31 -34.94
CA ARG A 62 12.89 -6.08 -34.52
C ARG A 62 13.06 -5.10 -33.34
N PRO A 63 12.35 -3.96 -33.27
CA PRO A 63 12.44 -3.08 -32.10
C PRO A 63 11.81 -3.69 -30.85
N THR A 64 10.80 -4.56 -31.02
CA THR A 64 10.17 -5.27 -29.90
C THR A 64 11.11 -6.34 -29.35
N GLU A 65 11.82 -7.09 -30.21
CA GLU A 65 12.87 -8.03 -29.81
C GLU A 65 14.01 -7.32 -29.07
N GLN A 66 14.44 -6.14 -29.55
CA GLN A 66 15.44 -5.33 -28.86
C GLN A 66 14.98 -4.89 -27.47
N LYS A 67 13.72 -4.43 -27.33
CA LYS A 67 13.15 -4.07 -26.01
C LYS A 67 13.06 -5.28 -25.09
N LEU A 68 12.66 -6.45 -25.60
CA LEU A 68 12.60 -7.68 -24.84
C LEU A 68 14.00 -8.09 -24.34
N SER A 69 15.00 -8.07 -25.23
CA SER A 69 16.38 -8.36 -24.88
C SER A 69 16.94 -7.39 -23.83
N MET A 70 16.66 -6.08 -23.95
CA MET A 70 17.03 -5.10 -22.92
C MET A 70 16.32 -5.36 -21.58
N LEU A 71 15.05 -5.78 -21.60
CA LEU A 71 14.30 -6.15 -20.40
C LEU A 71 14.88 -7.41 -19.74
N GLU A 72 15.24 -8.42 -20.53
CA GLU A 72 15.89 -9.64 -20.06
C GLU A 72 17.26 -9.33 -19.44
N GLU A 73 18.08 -8.48 -20.08
CA GLU A 73 19.37 -8.03 -19.54
C GLU A 73 19.21 -7.22 -18.24
N ASN A 74 18.21 -6.34 -18.19
CA ASN A 74 17.88 -5.59 -16.97
C ASN A 74 17.42 -6.52 -15.84
N LEU A 75 16.61 -7.54 -16.16
CA LEU A 75 16.13 -8.53 -15.20
C LEU A 75 17.28 -9.42 -14.68
N GLU A 76 18.19 -9.83 -15.55
CA GLU A 76 19.40 -10.57 -15.18
C GLU A 76 20.33 -9.72 -14.29
N THR A 77 20.50 -8.44 -14.63
CA THR A 77 21.27 -7.48 -13.82
C THR A 77 20.65 -7.27 -12.44
N LEU A 78 19.31 -7.13 -12.37
CA LEU A 78 18.57 -7.04 -11.11
C LEU A 78 18.73 -8.30 -10.26
N ASN A 79 18.64 -9.48 -10.88
CA ASN A 79 18.84 -10.76 -10.19
C ASN A 79 20.28 -10.90 -9.68
N SER A 80 21.28 -10.55 -10.49
CA SER A 80 22.69 -10.53 -10.08
C SER A 80 22.94 -9.57 -8.90
N ASN A 81 22.33 -8.39 -8.94
CA ASN A 81 22.41 -7.42 -7.84
C ASN A 81 21.72 -7.93 -6.57
N ASN A 82 20.57 -8.60 -6.72
CA ASN A 82 19.87 -9.23 -5.60
C ASN A 82 20.72 -10.35 -4.97
N ASP A 83 21.37 -11.19 -5.78
CA ASP A 83 22.29 -12.20 -5.29
C ASP A 83 23.51 -11.60 -4.59
N LYS A 84 24.10 -10.52 -5.15
CA LYS A 84 25.18 -9.76 -4.48
C LYS A 84 24.73 -9.18 -3.15
N LEU A 85 23.53 -8.61 -3.07
CA LEU A 85 22.97 -8.09 -1.82
C LEU A 85 22.71 -9.21 -0.81
N LYS A 86 22.23 -10.38 -1.25
CA LYS A 86 22.02 -11.56 -0.41
C LYS A 86 23.34 -12.11 0.13
N ILE A 87 24.38 -12.18 -0.70
CA ILE A 87 25.73 -12.57 -0.28
C ILE A 87 26.27 -11.55 0.74
N ARG A 88 26.13 -10.24 0.47
CA ARG A 88 26.57 -9.18 1.39
C ARG A 88 25.80 -9.22 2.71
N HIS A 89 24.50 -9.44 2.68
CA HIS A 89 23.67 -9.64 3.87
C HIS A 89 24.15 -10.85 4.67
N THR A 90 24.38 -11.98 4.00
CA THR A 90 24.88 -13.21 4.65
C THR A 90 26.27 -13.01 5.25
N SER A 91 27.16 -12.29 4.55
CA SER A 91 28.49 -11.93 5.06
C SER A 91 28.38 -11.01 6.27
N LEU A 92 27.61 -9.92 6.19
CA LEU A 92 27.38 -9.00 7.31
C LEU A 92 26.74 -9.70 8.50
N GLN A 93 25.82 -10.63 8.25
CA GLN A 93 25.21 -11.45 9.30
C GLN A 93 26.24 -12.37 9.95
N LYS A 94 27.11 -13.02 9.17
CA LYS A 94 28.20 -13.85 9.69
C LYS A 94 29.24 -13.03 10.46
N ASP A 95 29.59 -11.84 9.96
CA ASP A 95 30.50 -10.91 10.62
C ASP A 95 29.88 -10.40 11.93
N PHE A 96 28.59 -10.08 11.90
CA PHE A 96 27.82 -9.71 13.08
C PHE A 96 27.75 -10.87 14.09
N GLU A 97 27.49 -12.10 13.65
CA GLU A 97 27.50 -13.31 14.48
C GLU A 97 28.89 -13.61 15.05
N ALA A 98 29.96 -13.37 14.28
CA ALA A 98 31.35 -13.53 14.74
C ALA A 98 31.71 -12.46 15.79
N LEU A 99 31.35 -11.20 15.55
CA LEU A 99 31.49 -10.11 16.52
C LEU A 99 30.65 -10.36 17.77
N GLN A 100 29.46 -10.97 17.62
CA GLN A 100 28.60 -11.38 18.74
C GLN A 100 29.26 -12.47 19.58
N LYS A 101 29.82 -13.51 18.95
CA LYS A 101 30.42 -14.67 19.62
C LYS A 101 31.59 -14.30 20.54
N HIS A 102 32.21 -13.14 20.29
CA HIS A 102 33.31 -12.60 21.08
C HIS A 102 32.89 -11.46 22.04
N SER A 103 31.64 -10.99 21.98
CA SER A 103 31.15 -9.94 22.85
C SER A 103 30.79 -10.49 24.23
N LYS A 104 31.63 -10.17 25.22
CA LYS A 104 31.33 -10.44 26.64
C LYS A 104 30.27 -9.49 27.20
N THR A 105 29.91 -8.41 26.50
CA THR A 105 28.92 -7.43 26.94
C THR A 105 27.56 -7.68 26.29
N PRO A 106 26.46 -7.33 26.98
CA PRO A 106 25.12 -7.41 26.39
C PRO A 106 24.99 -6.50 25.17
N ILE A 107 24.24 -6.96 24.17
CA ILE A 107 23.96 -6.23 22.94
C ILE A 107 22.49 -5.86 22.94
N LEU A 108 22.21 -4.57 22.79
CA LEU A 108 20.85 -4.04 22.81
C LEU A 108 20.13 -4.35 21.50
N ILE A 109 18.92 -4.90 21.58
CA ILE A 109 18.08 -5.23 20.42
C ILE A 109 16.87 -4.29 20.31
N SER A 110 16.20 -4.01 21.43
CA SER A 110 15.00 -3.18 21.46
C SER A 110 14.90 -2.44 22.79
N PRO A 111 14.49 -1.15 22.82
CA PRO A 111 14.27 -0.29 21.66
C PRO A 111 15.53 -0.07 20.82
N VAL A 112 15.36 -0.03 19.49
CA VAL A 112 16.46 0.35 18.58
C VAL A 112 16.78 1.83 18.76
N ALA A 113 18.05 2.20 18.53
CA ALA A 113 18.53 3.56 18.68
C ALA A 113 17.67 4.57 17.89
N GLY A 114 17.25 5.65 18.54
CA GLY A 114 16.43 6.71 17.96
C GLY A 114 14.96 6.34 17.71
N LYS A 115 14.48 5.20 18.24
CA LYS A 115 13.06 4.84 18.12
C LYS A 115 12.20 5.75 18.99
N SER A 116 11.18 6.38 18.41
CA SER A 116 10.09 7.02 19.17
C SER A 116 8.98 6.00 19.42
N ILE A 117 8.57 5.84 20.68
CA ILE A 117 7.55 4.89 21.14
C ILE A 117 6.37 5.67 21.68
N THR A 118 5.17 5.31 21.23
CA THR A 118 3.92 5.85 21.79
C THR A 118 3.35 4.90 22.84
N GLY A 119 2.97 5.45 23.98
CA GLY A 119 2.41 4.75 25.12
C GLY A 119 3.45 4.36 26.17
N ARG A 120 3.00 3.64 27.20
CA ARG A 120 3.77 3.44 28.44
C ARG A 120 4.54 2.13 28.51
N ASN A 121 4.20 1.17 27.67
CA ASN A 121 4.74 -0.18 27.74
C ASN A 121 5.90 -0.33 26.76
N VAL A 122 7.11 -0.48 27.30
CA VAL A 122 8.33 -0.66 26.51
C VAL A 122 8.91 -2.04 26.79
N THR A 123 9.10 -2.82 25.72
CA THR A 123 9.81 -4.09 25.79
C THR A 123 11.28 -3.89 25.48
N PHE A 124 12.11 -4.04 26.52
CA PHE A 124 13.55 -4.09 26.40
C PHE A 124 13.98 -5.50 26.00
N LYS A 125 14.78 -5.63 24.93
CA LYS A 125 15.37 -6.91 24.47
C LYS A 125 16.86 -6.74 24.29
N TRP A 126 17.62 -7.75 24.68
CA TRP A 126 19.07 -7.78 24.49
C TRP A 126 19.52 -9.18 24.09
N LYS A 127 20.77 -9.31 23.62
CA LYS A 127 21.42 -10.60 23.41
C LYS A 127 22.75 -10.63 24.16
N TYR A 128 23.14 -11.82 24.56
CA TYR A 128 24.48 -12.14 25.03
C TYR A 128 24.69 -13.64 24.71
N ASP A 129 25.93 -14.04 24.43
CA ASP A 129 26.23 -15.41 23.99
C ASP A 129 26.73 -16.31 25.12
N VAL A 130 27.33 -15.75 26.18
CA VAL A 130 27.83 -16.51 27.33
C VAL A 130 27.14 -16.03 28.61
N ASN A 131 26.07 -16.72 29.05
CA ASN A 131 25.67 -16.68 30.47
C ASN A 131 26.09 -17.99 31.11
N PRO A 132 26.74 -17.98 32.27
CA PRO A 132 26.36 -18.95 33.29
C PRO A 132 24.90 -18.61 33.64
N GLY A 133 23.94 -19.53 33.49
CA GLY A 133 22.48 -19.29 33.61
C GLY A 133 21.95 -18.66 34.92
N PHE A 134 22.85 -18.20 35.79
CA PHE A 134 22.64 -17.64 37.12
C PHE A 134 23.15 -16.19 37.27
N GLN A 135 23.72 -15.57 36.22
CA GLN A 135 24.14 -14.17 36.31
C GLN A 135 22.94 -13.23 36.38
N ASN A 136 22.94 -12.36 37.39
CA ASN A 136 21.97 -11.28 37.55
C ASN A 136 22.26 -10.17 36.52
N PHE A 137 21.20 -9.53 36.04
CA PHE A 137 21.28 -8.39 35.11
C PHE A 137 20.53 -7.19 35.67
N ILE A 138 21.04 -6.02 35.31
CA ILE A 138 20.47 -4.73 35.66
C ILE A 138 20.18 -3.97 34.37
N LEU A 139 18.97 -3.44 34.27
CA LEU A 139 18.60 -2.42 33.28
C LEU A 139 18.86 -1.05 33.91
N GLU A 140 19.69 -0.22 33.30
CA GLU A 140 19.81 1.19 33.67
C GLU A 140 19.05 2.04 32.65
N LEU A 141 18.22 2.95 33.15
CA LEU A 141 17.43 3.92 32.40
C LEU A 141 17.77 5.33 32.90
N LYS A 142 18.07 6.24 31.97
CA LYS A 142 18.35 7.65 32.25
C LYS A 142 17.50 8.53 31.37
N HIS A 143 16.85 9.53 31.96
CA HIS A 143 16.12 10.54 31.21
C HIS A 143 17.09 11.63 30.70
N PHE A 144 16.87 12.16 29.50
CA PHE A 144 17.80 13.13 28.87
C PHE A 144 17.77 14.50 29.56
N ASN A 145 16.61 14.99 30.00
CA ASN A 145 16.43 16.31 30.62
C ASN A 145 16.65 16.31 32.14
N ASP A 146 17.33 15.29 32.66
CA ASP A 146 17.60 15.19 34.08
C ASP A 146 18.96 15.85 34.38
N GLU A 147 18.94 17.19 34.48
CA GLU A 147 20.14 18.04 34.65
C GLU A 147 20.97 17.67 35.89
N ASP A 148 20.35 17.07 36.90
CA ASP A 148 21.01 16.64 38.14
C ASP A 148 21.33 15.13 38.21
N GLY A 149 21.00 14.36 37.17
CA GLY A 149 21.22 12.90 37.13
C GLY A 149 20.48 12.09 38.21
N GLN A 150 19.50 12.68 38.90
CA GLN A 150 18.77 12.09 40.03
C GLN A 150 17.76 11.01 39.62
N LEU A 151 17.36 10.96 38.35
CA LEU A 151 16.41 10.00 37.78
C LEU A 151 17.10 8.88 36.97
N SER A 152 18.40 8.67 37.14
CA SER A 152 19.05 7.43 36.67
C SER A 152 18.55 6.24 37.49
N ARG A 153 17.54 5.53 36.97
CA ARG A 153 16.92 4.39 37.63
C ARG A 153 17.52 3.09 37.16
N ARG A 154 17.76 2.18 38.11
CA ARG A 154 18.28 0.84 37.84
C ARG A 154 17.25 -0.19 38.28
N TYR A 155 16.95 -1.12 37.40
CA TYR A 155 15.94 -2.15 37.63
C TYR A 155 16.59 -3.53 37.57
N LYS A 156 16.26 -4.37 38.56
CA LYS A 156 16.65 -5.78 38.53
C LYS A 156 15.86 -6.45 37.41
N ILE A 157 16.55 -7.17 36.54
CA ILE A 157 15.89 -8.00 35.54
C ILE A 157 15.50 -9.32 36.21
N PRO A 158 14.20 -9.63 36.38
CA PRO A 158 13.76 -10.77 37.17
C PRO A 158 14.02 -12.12 36.48
N ARG A 159 14.07 -12.14 35.15
CA ARG A 159 14.25 -13.34 34.34
C ARG A 159 15.34 -13.11 33.27
N PRO A 160 16.62 -13.02 33.64
CA PRO A 160 17.68 -12.65 32.70
C PRO A 160 17.84 -13.62 31.52
N TYR A 161 17.44 -14.89 31.71
CA TYR A 161 17.43 -15.91 30.66
C TYR A 161 16.41 -15.63 29.54
N THR A 162 15.34 -14.87 29.80
CA THR A 162 14.37 -14.52 28.75
C THR A 162 14.91 -13.48 27.79
N LYS A 163 16.05 -12.84 28.11
CA LYS A 163 16.70 -11.82 27.27
C LYS A 163 15.75 -10.67 26.88
N LYS A 164 14.73 -10.47 27.72
CA LYS A 164 13.65 -9.48 27.57
C LYS A 164 13.15 -9.03 28.93
N MET A 165 12.73 -7.77 29.01
CA MET A 165 12.04 -7.19 30.15
C MET A 165 10.97 -6.24 29.63
N ASP A 166 9.73 -6.50 30.01
CA ASP A 166 8.63 -5.56 29.78
C ASP A 166 8.61 -4.55 30.93
N PHE A 167 8.60 -3.27 30.59
CA PHE A 167 8.65 -2.18 31.55
C PHE A 167 7.52 -1.19 31.27
N GLN A 168 6.80 -0.81 32.33
CA GLN A 168 5.72 0.16 32.25
C GLN A 168 6.18 1.49 32.86
N PHE A 169 6.21 2.51 32.02
CA PHE A 169 6.54 3.87 32.40
C PHE A 169 5.36 4.56 33.12
N PRO A 170 5.63 5.46 34.10
CA PRO A 170 4.60 6.31 34.73
C PRO A 170 3.78 7.12 33.71
N GLU A 171 2.57 7.56 34.09
CA GLU A 171 1.67 8.27 33.16
C GLU A 171 2.22 9.61 32.64
N ASN A 172 3.00 10.31 33.45
CA ASN A 172 3.44 11.67 33.14
C ASN A 172 4.85 11.73 32.56
N ILE A 173 5.36 10.62 32.04
CA ILE A 173 6.75 10.56 31.58
C ILE A 173 6.82 10.52 30.05
N SER A 174 7.51 11.51 29.52
CA SER A 174 7.74 11.68 28.08
C SER A 174 9.09 12.33 27.86
N GLY A 175 9.72 12.00 26.73
CA GLY A 175 11.01 12.53 26.34
C GLY A 175 12.00 11.45 25.95
N ALA A 176 13.25 11.88 25.79
CA ALA A 176 14.35 11.02 25.38
C ALA A 176 14.95 10.27 26.59
N PHE A 177 15.28 9.00 26.36
CA PHE A 177 15.88 8.11 27.33
C PHE A 177 17.13 7.46 26.77
N PHE A 178 18.14 7.33 27.63
CA PHE A 178 19.22 6.38 27.42
C PHE A 178 18.97 5.11 28.22
N TRP A 179 19.33 3.98 27.64
CA TRP A 179 19.24 2.70 28.31
C TRP A 179 20.45 1.82 28.03
N ARG A 180 20.79 0.98 29.00
CA ARG A 180 21.81 -0.06 28.84
C ARG A 180 21.54 -1.22 29.79
N VAL A 181 22.09 -2.37 29.45
CA VAL A 181 22.00 -3.58 30.27
C VAL A 181 23.40 -3.98 30.71
N GLY A 182 23.57 -4.32 31.98
CA GLY A 182 24.84 -4.76 32.55
C GLY A 182 24.67 -5.99 33.43
N THR A 183 25.74 -6.76 33.55
CA THR A 183 25.83 -7.87 34.50
C THR A 183 25.99 -7.34 35.93
N GLY A 184 25.39 -8.03 36.91
CA GLY A 184 25.58 -7.77 38.34
C GLY A 184 24.29 -7.73 39.14
N GLU A 185 24.43 -7.48 40.43
CA GLU A 185 23.33 -7.35 41.38
C GLU A 185 23.12 -5.89 41.79
N LEU A 186 21.84 -5.55 42.04
CA LEU A 186 21.49 -4.32 42.74
C LEU A 186 21.86 -4.51 44.22
N VAL A 187 22.91 -3.82 44.66
CA VAL A 187 23.26 -3.73 46.08
C VAL A 187 22.09 -3.07 46.81
N GLU A 188 21.70 -3.62 47.97
CA GLU A 188 20.43 -3.28 48.66
C GLU A 188 20.27 -1.80 49.05
N ASP A 189 21.35 -1.02 49.04
CA ASP A 189 21.34 0.42 49.34
C ASP A 189 20.51 1.29 48.38
N TYR A 190 20.08 0.76 47.22
CA TYR A 190 19.20 1.47 46.28
C TYR A 190 17.71 1.17 46.43
N LYS A 191 17.31 0.28 47.36
CA LYS A 191 15.89 -0.07 47.55
C LYS A 191 15.05 1.02 48.24
N GLN A 192 15.65 2.07 48.81
CA GLN A 192 14.93 3.03 49.65
C GLN A 192 14.31 4.25 48.94
N ASN A 193 14.57 4.52 47.66
CA ASN A 193 14.01 5.72 47.00
C ASN A 193 12.73 5.47 46.18
N PHE A 194 11.89 4.50 46.59
CA PHE A 194 10.56 4.30 46.01
C PHE A 194 9.43 4.43 47.04
N VAL A 195 9.59 5.35 47.99
CA VAL A 195 8.48 5.92 48.75
C VAL A 195 8.39 7.40 48.38
N ALA A 196 7.22 7.80 47.89
CA ALA A 196 6.88 9.17 47.54
C ALA A 196 6.99 10.10 48.75
N GLU A 197 7.43 11.34 48.47
CA GLU A 197 7.33 12.55 49.30
C GLU A 197 7.90 12.56 50.73
N ALA A 198 8.55 13.69 51.02
CA ALA A 198 8.98 14.16 52.34
C ALA A 198 10.04 13.30 53.06
N VAL A 199 11.29 13.77 53.04
CA VAL A 199 12.01 14.16 54.27
C VAL A 199 13.23 14.99 53.84
N SER A 200 13.18 16.23 54.30
CA SER A 200 14.23 17.22 54.33
C SER A 200 15.45 16.74 55.14
N ASN A 201 16.62 17.28 54.80
CA ASN A 201 17.81 17.41 55.66
C ASN A 201 18.38 16.11 56.25
N SER A 202 19.38 15.53 55.58
CA SER A 202 20.55 15.04 56.30
C SER A 202 21.83 15.26 55.50
N LEU A 203 22.53 16.33 55.88
CA LEU A 203 23.98 16.41 55.80
C LEU A 203 24.56 15.23 56.58
N ASN A 204 25.27 14.33 55.89
CA ASN A 204 26.50 13.72 56.38
C ASN A 204 27.24 13.06 55.22
N GLN A 205 28.11 13.85 54.60
CA GLN A 205 29.31 13.34 53.96
C GLN A 205 30.13 12.58 55.00
N ASN A 206 30.66 11.41 54.59
CA ASN A 206 31.73 10.61 55.20
C ASN A 206 31.29 9.18 55.50
N ASN A 207 31.07 8.41 54.44
CA ASN A 207 31.51 7.01 54.33
C ASN A 207 31.44 6.60 52.85
N SER A 208 32.45 7.04 52.10
CA SER A 208 32.78 6.47 50.79
C SER A 208 33.36 5.07 51.00
N SER A 209 32.51 4.10 51.35
CA SER A 209 32.83 2.70 51.11
C SER A 209 32.71 2.50 49.60
N SER A 210 33.84 2.63 48.92
CA SER A 210 34.00 2.26 47.53
C SER A 210 33.61 0.80 47.36
N ILE A 211 32.35 0.56 46.98
CA ILE A 211 31.91 -0.73 46.46
C ILE A 211 32.88 -1.07 45.33
N PRO A 212 33.51 -2.26 45.33
CA PRO A 212 34.46 -2.62 44.30
C PRO A 212 33.79 -2.46 42.93
N THR A 213 34.26 -1.49 42.17
CA THR A 213 33.94 -1.25 40.76
C THR A 213 34.55 -2.34 39.87
N GLU A 214 34.64 -3.57 40.37
CA GLU A 214 35.16 -4.71 39.63
C GLU A 214 34.16 -5.09 38.54
N THR A 215 34.40 -4.50 37.36
CA THR A 215 34.12 -5.02 36.03
C THR A 215 32.68 -5.49 35.76
N ARG A 216 31.69 -4.63 36.00
CA ARG A 216 30.38 -4.82 35.38
C ARG A 216 30.53 -4.67 33.86
N LEU A 217 30.15 -5.71 33.13
CA LEU A 217 30.15 -5.70 31.66
C LEU A 217 28.85 -5.04 31.19
N TRP A 218 28.92 -3.74 30.95
CA TRP A 218 27.81 -2.96 30.43
C TRP A 218 27.75 -3.03 28.91
N SER A 219 26.53 -3.06 28.37
CA SER A 219 26.30 -2.69 26.98
C SER A 219 26.68 -1.22 26.75
N ARG A 220 26.88 -0.85 25.48
CA ARG A 220 26.80 0.56 25.08
C ARG A 220 25.39 1.09 25.37
N TYR A 221 25.27 2.41 25.55
CA TYR A 221 23.97 3.04 25.64
C TYR A 221 23.25 2.96 24.30
N GLY A 222 21.98 2.59 24.35
CA GLY A 222 21.00 2.89 23.31
C GLY A 222 20.19 4.11 23.73
N ASN A 223 19.57 4.78 22.78
CA ASN A 223 18.63 5.87 23.02
C ASN A 223 17.28 5.59 22.38
N PHE A 224 16.21 6.07 22.99
CA PHE A 224 14.86 6.03 22.44
C PHE A 224 14.05 7.17 23.04
N GLU A 225 12.90 7.46 22.47
CA GLU A 225 11.95 8.43 23.02
C GLU A 225 10.65 7.73 23.38
N ILE A 226 10.02 8.20 24.44
CA ILE A 226 8.67 7.77 24.83
C ILE A 226 7.77 8.98 24.86
N TYR A 227 6.54 8.80 24.39
CA TYR A 227 5.50 9.81 24.45
C TYR A 227 4.24 9.18 25.01
N GLY A 228 3.54 9.92 25.87
CA GLY A 228 2.29 9.49 26.46
C GLY A 228 1.20 9.29 25.41
N SER A 229 1.23 10.04 24.30
CA SER A 229 0.30 9.93 23.17
C SER A 229 0.94 10.28 21.81
N VAL A 230 0.27 9.95 20.70
CA VAL A 230 0.59 10.28 19.32
C VAL A 230 0.51 11.79 19.17
N LEU A 231 -0.50 12.43 19.75
CA LEU A 231 -0.60 13.88 19.73
C LEU A 231 0.60 14.55 20.39
N GLU A 232 1.03 14.06 21.55
CA GLU A 232 2.23 14.55 22.22
C GLU A 232 3.49 14.31 21.39
N LYS A 233 3.62 13.11 20.81
CA LYS A 233 4.71 12.78 19.89
C LYS A 233 4.74 13.72 18.69
N ILE A 234 3.60 13.99 18.05
CA ILE A 234 3.50 14.90 16.90
C ILE A 234 3.93 16.30 17.31
N LYS A 235 3.45 16.82 18.44
CA LYS A 235 3.85 18.14 18.97
C LYS A 235 5.34 18.23 19.29
N ALA A 236 5.93 17.17 19.82
CA ALA A 236 7.35 17.15 20.19
C ALA A 236 8.27 16.95 18.99
N THR A 237 7.85 16.15 18.00
CA THR A 237 8.72 15.73 16.88
C THR A 237 8.43 16.46 15.58
N ASN A 238 7.30 17.16 15.50
CA ASN A 238 6.72 17.73 14.29
C ASN A 238 6.62 16.69 13.16
N LYS A 239 6.34 15.43 13.49
CA LYS A 239 6.25 14.32 12.53
C LYS A 239 4.99 13.49 12.75
N LEU A 240 4.32 13.15 11.66
CA LEU A 240 3.23 12.18 11.62
C LEU A 240 3.67 11.00 10.74
N VAL A 241 3.79 9.81 11.33
CA VAL A 241 4.20 8.60 10.61
C VAL A 241 2.97 7.81 10.19
N VAL A 242 2.74 7.72 8.89
CA VAL A 242 1.56 7.08 8.29
C VAL A 242 1.94 5.77 7.62
N GLY A 243 1.29 4.70 8.06
CA GLY A 243 1.32 3.41 7.40
C GLY A 243 0.49 3.43 6.13
N ILE A 244 1.12 3.11 5.00
CA ILE A 244 0.45 2.91 3.70
C ILE A 244 0.82 1.52 3.18
N THR A 245 0.11 1.00 2.19
CA THR A 245 0.49 -0.26 1.54
C THR A 245 0.63 -0.08 0.03
N THR A 246 1.55 -0.83 -0.56
CA THR A 246 1.86 -0.78 -1.99
C THR A 246 0.93 -1.66 -2.83
N THR A 247 0.19 -2.59 -2.21
CA THR A 247 -0.72 -3.50 -2.93
C THR A 247 -1.85 -2.77 -3.64
N PHE A 248 -2.20 -1.55 -3.19
CA PHE A 248 -3.23 -0.74 -3.82
C PHE A 248 -2.70 0.24 -4.89
N LEU A 249 -1.38 0.45 -4.96
CA LEU A 249 -0.76 1.38 -5.91
C LEU A 249 -0.83 0.91 -7.36
N SER A 250 -1.09 -0.37 -7.63
CA SER A 250 -1.00 -0.90 -8.99
C SER A 250 -2.10 -0.39 -9.94
N TYR A 251 -3.21 0.16 -9.43
CA TYR A 251 -4.33 0.59 -10.29
C TYR A 251 -5.10 1.84 -9.84
N ASP A 252 -5.07 2.24 -8.57
CA ASP A 252 -5.82 3.43 -8.08
C ASP A 252 -4.83 4.56 -7.80
N HIS A 253 -4.12 4.96 -8.85
CA HIS A 253 -3.14 6.03 -8.77
C HIS A 253 -3.23 6.97 -9.96
N VAL A 254 -3.05 8.25 -9.69
CA VAL A 254 -2.78 9.28 -10.69
C VAL A 254 -1.29 9.58 -10.66
N ILE A 255 -0.67 9.78 -11.82
CA ILE A 255 0.72 10.24 -11.90
C ILE A 255 0.75 11.75 -11.67
N ASN A 256 1.43 12.21 -10.63
CA ASN A 256 1.56 13.64 -10.34
C ASN A 256 2.56 14.35 -11.28
N CYS A 257 2.69 15.68 -11.20
CA CYS A 257 3.66 16.47 -11.98
C CYS A 257 5.14 16.02 -11.79
N SER A 258 5.46 15.26 -10.74
CA SER A 258 6.79 14.68 -10.51
C SER A 258 6.96 13.26 -11.06
N GLY A 259 5.98 12.74 -11.81
CA GLY A 259 6.01 11.39 -12.34
C GLY A 259 5.77 10.29 -11.30
N LYS A 260 5.31 10.63 -10.08
CA LYS A 260 5.07 9.66 -9.01
C LYS A 260 3.60 9.24 -8.95
N PRO A 261 3.30 7.95 -8.74
CA PRO A 261 1.95 7.49 -8.48
C PRO A 261 1.47 8.04 -7.13
N ILE A 262 0.32 8.70 -7.15
CA ILE A 262 -0.39 9.21 -5.98
C ILE A 262 -1.79 8.60 -5.97
N THR A 263 -2.22 8.10 -4.83
CA THR A 263 -3.57 7.52 -4.64
C THR A 263 -4.51 8.52 -3.96
N TYR A 264 -5.81 8.24 -4.03
CA TYR A 264 -6.83 8.97 -3.27
C TYR A 264 -6.43 9.09 -1.78
N ASP A 265 -6.04 7.98 -1.15
CA ASP A 265 -5.68 7.95 0.27
C ASP A 265 -4.46 8.80 0.60
N MET A 266 -3.46 8.84 -0.30
CA MET A 266 -2.27 9.67 -0.13
C MET A 266 -2.60 11.16 -0.18
N GLU A 267 -3.41 11.60 -1.13
CA GLU A 267 -3.84 13.01 -1.18
C GLU A 267 -4.72 13.36 0.01
N PHE A 268 -5.63 12.46 0.37
CA PHE A 268 -6.55 12.69 1.48
C PHE A 268 -5.79 12.83 2.81
N ILE A 269 -4.78 11.99 3.07
CA ILE A 269 -3.99 12.11 4.31
C ILE A 269 -3.05 13.32 4.29
N GLU A 270 -2.55 13.74 3.12
CA GLU A 270 -1.82 15.00 2.97
C GLU A 270 -2.71 16.19 3.35
N TRP A 271 -3.96 16.22 2.85
CA TRP A 271 -4.93 17.25 3.20
C TRP A 271 -5.30 17.22 4.70
N VAL A 272 -5.60 16.03 5.25
CA VAL A 272 -5.89 15.87 6.69
C VAL A 272 -4.71 16.37 7.52
N THR A 273 -3.47 16.08 7.12
CA THR A 273 -2.26 16.56 7.80
C THR A 273 -2.15 18.08 7.74
N ALA A 274 -2.50 18.71 6.62
CA ALA A 274 -2.54 20.17 6.52
C ALA A 274 -3.57 20.78 7.48
N GLN A 275 -4.77 20.20 7.58
CA GLN A 275 -5.78 20.62 8.57
C GLN A 275 -5.30 20.42 10.02
N LEU A 276 -4.58 19.33 10.25
CA LEU A 276 -3.97 19.03 11.55
C LEU A 276 -2.94 20.10 11.94
N ARG A 277 -2.10 20.57 10.99
CA ARG A 277 -1.16 21.68 11.22
C ARG A 277 -1.89 22.94 11.65
N ILE A 278 -2.98 23.30 10.98
CA ILE A 278 -3.80 24.48 11.31
C ILE A 278 -4.40 24.33 12.72
N LYS A 279 -4.96 23.16 13.06
CA LYS A 279 -5.54 22.93 14.39
C LYS A 279 -4.50 22.91 15.51
N LEU A 280 -3.26 22.50 15.22
CA LEU A 280 -2.18 22.41 16.21
C LEU A 280 -1.28 23.65 16.27
N ALA A 281 -1.34 24.53 15.28
CA ALA A 281 -0.72 25.85 15.34
C ALA A 281 -1.31 26.62 16.53
N ASP A 282 -0.45 26.91 17.50
CA ASP A 282 -0.80 27.86 18.55
C ASP A 282 -0.95 29.24 17.89
N LYS A 283 -1.95 30.05 18.28
CA LYS A 283 -2.32 31.32 17.60
C LYS A 283 -1.17 32.35 17.48
N LYS A 284 -0.05 32.11 18.15
CA LYS A 284 1.16 32.95 18.11
C LYS A 284 2.19 32.55 17.06
N HIS A 285 2.07 31.35 16.47
CA HIS A 285 3.10 30.74 15.61
C HIS A 285 2.46 30.03 14.40
N GLU A 286 1.49 30.68 13.74
CA GLU A 286 0.82 30.13 12.54
C GLU A 286 1.81 29.73 11.42
N ASP A 287 2.97 30.38 11.36
CA ASP A 287 4.01 30.10 10.36
C ASP A 287 4.95 28.92 10.72
N GLU A 288 4.88 28.34 11.93
CA GLU A 288 5.87 27.36 12.42
C GLU A 288 5.35 25.93 12.62
N ALA A 289 4.03 25.68 12.49
CA ALA A 289 3.46 24.33 12.63
C ALA A 289 3.81 23.42 11.43
N THR A 290 5.04 22.91 11.43
CA THR A 290 5.63 22.13 10.33
C THR A 290 5.51 20.63 10.57
N ILE A 291 4.28 20.10 10.69
CA ILE A 291 4.10 18.63 10.81
C ILE A 291 4.55 17.96 9.52
N SER A 292 5.72 17.33 9.51
CA SER A 292 6.23 16.53 8.40
C SER A 292 5.48 15.21 8.31
N LEU A 293 4.90 14.92 7.14
CA LEU A 293 4.22 13.66 6.86
C LEU A 293 5.24 12.63 6.38
N ILE A 294 5.35 11.51 7.09
CA ILE A 294 6.28 10.43 6.77
C ILE A 294 5.48 9.18 6.37
N HIS A 295 5.50 8.85 5.08
CA HIS A 295 4.91 7.62 4.58
C HIS A 295 5.82 6.42 4.85
N LYS A 296 5.26 5.37 5.44
CA LYS A 296 5.92 4.09 5.67
C LYS A 296 5.14 2.99 4.99
N THR A 297 5.73 2.40 3.96
CA THR A 297 5.17 1.21 3.30
C THR A 297 5.17 0.02 4.24
N ILE A 298 4.01 -0.60 4.41
CA ILE A 298 3.78 -1.77 5.24
C ILE A 298 2.98 -2.80 4.43
N ASP A 299 3.38 -4.06 4.54
CA ASP A 299 2.64 -5.18 3.98
C ASP A 299 1.24 -5.29 4.61
N TRP A 300 0.21 -5.57 3.80
CA TRP A 300 -1.19 -5.58 4.24
C TRP A 300 -1.41 -6.47 5.47
N ASN A 301 -0.80 -7.65 5.50
CA ASN A 301 -0.98 -8.61 6.59
C ASN A 301 -0.40 -8.12 7.91
N ASN A 302 0.52 -7.15 7.87
CA ASN A 302 1.19 -6.59 9.04
C ASN A 302 0.70 -5.17 9.38
N LEU A 303 -0.22 -4.59 8.60
CA LEU A 303 -0.61 -3.19 8.72
C LEU A 303 -1.20 -2.87 10.09
N PHE A 304 -2.21 -3.64 10.52
CA PHE A 304 -2.90 -3.42 11.79
C PHE A 304 -1.99 -3.67 13.00
N GLU A 305 -1.09 -4.68 12.93
CA GLU A 305 -0.12 -4.92 14.00
C GLU A 305 0.86 -3.75 14.14
N ASN A 306 1.25 -3.11 13.04
CA ASN A 306 2.12 -1.93 13.08
C ASN A 306 1.41 -0.70 13.67
N VAL A 307 0.12 -0.51 13.40
CA VAL A 307 -0.68 0.55 14.05
C VAL A 307 -0.86 0.24 15.54
N ALA A 308 -1.38 -0.94 15.87
CA ALA A 308 -1.66 -1.35 17.25
C ALA A 308 -0.40 -1.42 18.14
N SER A 309 0.78 -1.60 17.54
CA SER A 309 2.08 -1.57 18.24
C SER A 309 2.71 -0.19 18.34
N GLY A 310 2.16 0.83 17.70
CA GLY A 310 2.73 2.19 17.64
C GLY A 310 3.99 2.30 16.76
N ASN A 311 4.21 1.36 15.85
CA ASN A 311 5.30 1.45 14.86
C ASN A 311 5.01 2.49 13.77
N VAL A 312 3.74 2.84 13.59
CA VAL A 312 3.21 4.00 12.87
C VAL A 312 2.15 4.66 13.75
N ASP A 313 1.89 5.94 13.52
CA ASP A 313 0.92 6.72 14.29
C ASP A 313 -0.52 6.43 13.84
N LEU A 314 -0.70 6.30 12.53
CA LEU A 314 -1.94 5.89 11.90
C LEU A 314 -1.67 5.13 10.60
N ALA A 315 -2.68 4.49 10.02
CA ALA A 315 -2.63 3.91 8.70
C ALA A 315 -3.86 4.26 7.85
N ILE A 316 -3.64 4.44 6.56
CA ILE A 316 -4.66 4.69 5.53
C ILE A 316 -4.30 3.89 4.28
N ALA A 317 -5.24 3.09 3.79
CA ALA A 317 -5.05 2.11 2.72
C ALA A 317 -6.36 1.40 2.35
N ASN A 318 -7.43 2.14 2.02
CA ASN A 318 -8.77 1.61 1.74
C ASN A 318 -9.23 0.63 2.85
N ILE A 319 -9.04 1.02 4.10
CA ILE A 319 -9.22 0.14 5.24
C ILE A 319 -10.67 0.21 5.70
N THR A 320 -11.45 -0.85 5.49
CA THR A 320 -12.79 -0.96 6.08
C THR A 320 -12.72 -0.91 7.62
N LYS A 321 -13.37 0.08 8.23
CA LYS A 321 -13.48 0.20 9.69
C LYS A 321 -14.22 -1.01 10.25
N SER A 322 -13.79 -1.59 11.37
CA SER A 322 -14.53 -2.71 11.99
C SER A 322 -14.24 -2.88 13.47
N ASN A 323 -15.28 -3.00 14.27
CA ASN A 323 -15.18 -3.27 15.71
C ASN A 323 -14.51 -4.63 15.98
N ALA A 324 -14.69 -5.62 15.10
CA ALA A 324 -13.97 -6.89 15.20
C ALA A 324 -12.45 -6.70 15.05
N ARG A 325 -12.00 -5.81 14.18
CA ARG A 325 -10.57 -5.47 14.00
C ARG A 325 -10.02 -4.73 15.22
N GLU A 326 -10.75 -3.78 15.78
CA GLU A 326 -10.36 -3.08 17.02
C GLU A 326 -10.24 -4.04 18.21
N LYS A 327 -11.21 -4.96 18.35
CA LYS A 327 -11.20 -6.02 19.37
C LYS A 327 -9.99 -6.96 19.19
N LYS A 328 -9.65 -7.33 17.95
CA LYS A 328 -8.51 -8.20 17.61
C LYS A 328 -7.16 -7.51 17.84
N TYR A 329 -7.00 -6.27 17.37
CA TYR A 329 -5.75 -5.52 17.42
C TYR A 329 -5.79 -4.45 18.53
N ARG A 330 -5.67 -4.90 19.78
CA ARG A 330 -5.71 -4.01 20.95
C ARG A 330 -4.66 -2.90 20.85
N GLY A 331 -5.08 -1.65 21.08
CA GLY A 331 -4.23 -0.47 20.91
C GLY A 331 -4.39 0.20 19.55
N MET A 332 -5.51 -0.06 18.86
CA MET A 332 -5.92 0.60 17.63
C MET A 332 -7.42 0.87 17.67
N GLU A 333 -7.84 2.01 17.12
CA GLU A 333 -9.25 2.38 16.89
C GLU A 333 -9.36 3.06 15.52
N PHE A 334 -10.56 3.09 14.95
CA PHE A 334 -10.84 3.75 13.69
C PHE A 334 -11.38 5.17 13.88
N THR A 335 -11.07 6.03 12.92
CA THR A 335 -11.79 7.29 12.75
C THR A 335 -13.21 7.05 12.25
N ALA A 336 -13.98 8.14 12.15
CA ALA A 336 -15.16 8.20 11.30
C ALA A 336 -14.80 7.77 9.86
N GLY A 337 -15.78 7.18 9.17
CA GLY A 337 -15.65 6.77 7.78
C GLY A 337 -15.39 7.97 6.88
N TYR A 338 -14.40 7.86 6.00
CA TYR A 338 -14.09 8.85 4.98
C TYR A 338 -14.50 8.40 3.58
N ARG A 339 -14.92 7.16 3.34
CA ARG A 339 -15.41 6.77 2.02
C ARG A 339 -16.36 5.60 2.15
N ASP A 340 -17.52 5.69 1.53
CA ASP A 340 -18.46 4.57 1.51
C ASP A 340 -17.98 3.53 0.50
N ASN A 341 -18.16 2.26 0.83
CA ASN A 341 -17.79 1.13 -0.01
C ASN A 341 -18.82 0.00 0.11
N HIS A 342 -18.93 -0.82 -0.92
CA HIS A 342 -19.71 -2.05 -0.87
C HIS A 342 -19.05 -3.13 -1.71
N GLN A 343 -19.27 -4.38 -1.33
CA GLN A 343 -18.79 -5.51 -2.09
C GLN A 343 -19.57 -5.69 -3.39
N ARG A 344 -18.84 -6.09 -4.42
CA ARG A 344 -19.35 -6.44 -5.74
C ARG A 344 -18.78 -7.80 -6.15
N ILE A 345 -19.62 -8.60 -6.77
CA ILE A 345 -19.17 -9.82 -7.46
C ILE A 345 -18.83 -9.43 -8.89
N ILE A 346 -17.63 -9.83 -9.32
CA ILE A 346 -17.12 -9.61 -10.67
C ILE A 346 -17.07 -10.92 -11.47
N PHE A 347 -17.08 -10.80 -12.79
CA PHE A 347 -16.92 -11.91 -13.73
C PHE A 347 -16.26 -11.44 -15.04
N SER A 348 -15.72 -12.38 -15.83
CA SER A 348 -15.21 -12.07 -17.18
C SER A 348 -16.35 -11.99 -18.20
N LYS A 349 -16.52 -10.83 -18.84
CA LYS A 349 -17.48 -10.60 -19.94
C LYS A 349 -17.14 -11.42 -21.19
N ILE A 350 -15.87 -11.77 -21.38
CA ILE A 350 -15.40 -12.54 -22.53
C ILE A 350 -15.67 -14.03 -22.33
N ILE A 351 -15.34 -14.56 -21.15
CA ILE A 351 -15.46 -15.99 -20.87
C ILE A 351 -16.89 -16.36 -20.45
N ASN A 352 -17.58 -15.48 -19.73
CA ASN A 352 -18.91 -15.71 -19.19
C ASN A 352 -19.88 -14.57 -19.59
N PRO A 353 -20.09 -14.31 -20.90
CA PRO A 353 -20.93 -13.20 -21.38
C PRO A 353 -22.39 -13.30 -20.92
N GLU A 354 -22.88 -14.50 -20.65
CA GLU A 354 -24.23 -14.77 -20.17
C GLU A 354 -24.51 -14.17 -18.78
N LEU A 355 -23.47 -13.98 -17.95
CA LEU A 355 -23.62 -13.43 -16.61
C LEU A 355 -24.05 -11.95 -16.61
N ASN A 356 -23.88 -11.24 -17.72
CA ASN A 356 -24.45 -9.88 -17.91
C ASN A 356 -25.99 -9.86 -17.80
N LYS A 357 -26.64 -11.01 -17.94
CA LYS A 357 -28.10 -11.14 -17.88
C LYS A 357 -28.63 -11.37 -16.46
N ILE A 358 -27.75 -11.57 -15.47
CA ILE A 358 -28.14 -11.79 -14.08
C ILE A 358 -28.73 -10.51 -13.51
N LYS A 359 -30.04 -10.52 -13.28
CA LYS A 359 -30.80 -9.36 -12.76
C LYS A 359 -31.43 -9.63 -11.40
N THR A 360 -31.58 -10.90 -11.04
CA THR A 360 -32.25 -11.31 -9.81
C THR A 360 -31.36 -12.21 -8.94
N LEU A 361 -31.68 -12.28 -7.64
CA LEU A 361 -31.05 -13.22 -6.71
C LEU A 361 -31.19 -14.68 -7.17
N LYS A 362 -32.31 -15.03 -7.82
CA LYS A 362 -32.54 -16.38 -8.35
C LYS A 362 -31.57 -16.71 -9.48
N ASP A 363 -31.32 -15.77 -10.39
CA ASP A 363 -30.36 -15.96 -11.49
C ASP A 363 -28.94 -16.14 -10.92
N LEU A 364 -28.60 -15.33 -9.92
CA LEU A 364 -27.31 -15.39 -9.25
C LEU A 364 -27.11 -16.71 -8.50
N LYS A 365 -28.14 -17.24 -7.83
CA LYS A 365 -28.11 -18.58 -7.21
C LYS A 365 -27.71 -19.65 -8.23
N LEU A 366 -28.41 -19.68 -9.37
CA LEU A 366 -28.16 -20.67 -10.42
C LEU A 366 -26.75 -20.51 -11.01
N ALA A 367 -26.32 -19.26 -11.23
CA ALA A 367 -25.02 -18.99 -11.81
C ALA A 367 -23.83 -19.33 -10.89
N THR A 368 -24.05 -19.26 -9.57
CA THR A 368 -23.04 -19.54 -8.53
C THR A 368 -23.00 -21.00 -8.11
N GLN A 369 -23.94 -21.84 -8.55
CA GLN A 369 -23.95 -23.27 -8.29
C GLN A 369 -22.65 -23.91 -8.77
N ASP A 370 -21.98 -24.62 -7.85
CA ASP A 370 -20.70 -25.30 -8.05
C ASP A 370 -19.53 -24.37 -8.44
N ALA A 371 -19.73 -23.05 -8.39
CA ALA A 371 -18.74 -22.07 -8.77
C ALA A 371 -17.71 -21.80 -7.66
N VAL A 372 -16.52 -21.38 -8.07
CA VAL A 372 -15.47 -20.88 -7.19
C VAL A 372 -15.48 -19.36 -7.24
N ILE A 373 -15.43 -18.73 -6.07
CA ILE A 373 -15.25 -17.28 -5.94
C ILE A 373 -13.85 -16.97 -5.40
N ALA A 374 -13.10 -16.15 -6.11
CA ALA A 374 -11.80 -15.65 -5.68
C ALA A 374 -11.94 -14.41 -4.79
N VAL A 375 -11.12 -14.34 -3.74
CA VAL A 375 -11.04 -13.22 -2.80
C VAL A 375 -9.60 -12.98 -2.39
N GLN A 376 -9.25 -11.75 -2.04
CA GLN A 376 -7.95 -11.43 -1.43
C GLN A 376 -7.93 -11.90 0.03
N ASP A 377 -6.84 -12.54 0.45
CA ASP A 377 -6.69 -13.04 1.83
C ASP A 377 -6.71 -11.91 2.87
N GLY A 378 -7.31 -12.16 4.03
CA GLY A 378 -7.36 -11.21 5.15
C GLY A 378 -8.24 -9.96 4.93
N THR A 379 -9.08 -9.93 3.91
CA THR A 379 -9.98 -8.81 3.60
C THR A 379 -11.43 -9.04 4.07
N ILE A 380 -12.23 -7.98 4.17
CA ILE A 380 -13.68 -8.15 4.45
C ILE A 380 -14.39 -8.81 3.27
N ASN A 381 -13.89 -8.67 2.04
CA ASN A 381 -14.35 -9.43 0.87
C ASN A 381 -14.28 -10.95 1.10
N MET A 382 -13.21 -11.44 1.72
CA MET A 382 -13.08 -12.86 2.08
C MET A 382 -14.13 -13.28 3.11
N GLU A 383 -14.31 -12.50 4.18
CA GLU A 383 -15.29 -12.78 5.23
C GLU A 383 -16.73 -12.74 4.69
N ALA A 384 -17.05 -11.76 3.84
CA ALA A 384 -18.33 -11.63 3.16
C ALA A 384 -18.59 -12.80 2.20
N ALA A 385 -17.60 -13.22 1.41
CA ALA A 385 -17.74 -14.39 0.53
C ALA A 385 -17.96 -15.69 1.33
N HIS A 386 -17.28 -15.85 2.47
CA HIS A 386 -17.55 -16.95 3.40
C HIS A 386 -18.96 -16.85 3.98
N HIS A 387 -19.41 -15.67 4.38
CA HIS A 387 -20.78 -15.48 4.87
C HIS A 387 -21.80 -15.89 3.81
N LEU A 388 -21.67 -15.39 2.57
CA LEU A 388 -22.56 -15.74 1.46
C LEU A 388 -22.57 -17.25 1.17
N LYS A 389 -21.42 -17.92 1.25
CA LYS A 389 -21.33 -19.37 1.08
C LYS A 389 -22.10 -20.14 2.17
N HIS A 390 -22.14 -19.63 3.41
CA HIS A 390 -22.78 -20.29 4.55
C HIS A 390 -24.22 -19.83 4.84
N LEU A 391 -24.77 -18.90 4.05
CA LEU A 391 -26.17 -18.51 4.17
C LEU A 391 -27.04 -19.75 3.96
N ASN A 392 -27.60 -20.27 5.06
CA ASN A 392 -28.32 -21.54 5.18
C ASN A 392 -29.66 -21.61 4.41
N ASN A 393 -29.94 -20.61 3.58
CA ASN A 393 -31.10 -20.54 2.73
C ASN A 393 -30.56 -20.50 1.31
N ASP A 394 -30.59 -21.61 0.57
CA ASP A 394 -30.95 -21.70 -0.85
C ASP A 394 -30.75 -20.48 -1.78
N GLN A 395 -29.77 -19.60 -1.58
CA GLN A 395 -29.66 -18.29 -2.22
C GLN A 395 -28.29 -18.15 -2.88
N PHE A 396 -27.25 -18.75 -2.28
CA PHE A 396 -25.91 -18.84 -2.85
C PHE A 396 -25.37 -20.24 -2.62
N ASN A 397 -24.70 -20.79 -3.64
CA ASN A 397 -24.13 -22.13 -3.54
C ASN A 397 -22.73 -22.21 -4.17
N PHE A 398 -21.86 -21.31 -3.73
CA PHE A 398 -20.44 -21.38 -4.08
C PHE A 398 -19.84 -22.68 -3.56
N LYS A 399 -19.24 -23.48 -4.45
CA LYS A 399 -18.46 -24.67 -4.09
C LYS A 399 -17.33 -24.32 -3.12
N LYS A 400 -16.60 -23.25 -3.43
CA LYS A 400 -15.40 -22.85 -2.69
C LYS A 400 -15.22 -21.32 -2.72
N VAL A 401 -14.77 -20.78 -1.59
CA VAL A 401 -14.10 -19.48 -1.51
C VAL A 401 -12.60 -19.75 -1.63
N ASP A 402 -11.96 -19.21 -2.67
CA ASP A 402 -10.53 -19.37 -2.95
C ASP A 402 -9.79 -18.09 -2.53
N ASN A 403 -9.12 -18.13 -1.38
CA ASN A 403 -8.42 -17.00 -0.76
C ASN A 403 -6.89 -17.08 -0.92
N LYS A 404 -6.40 -17.77 -1.96
CA LYS A 404 -4.95 -17.89 -2.22
C LYS A 404 -4.31 -16.64 -2.84
N TYR A 405 -5.09 -15.57 -3.01
CA TYR A 405 -4.71 -14.36 -3.74
C TYR A 405 -4.20 -13.30 -2.76
N ASN A 406 -3.03 -12.74 -3.04
CA ASN A 406 -2.37 -11.76 -2.16
C ASN A 406 -2.84 -10.32 -2.43
N SER A 407 -3.42 -10.08 -3.61
CA SER A 407 -3.92 -8.77 -4.02
C SER A 407 -5.21 -8.88 -4.84
N TYR A 408 -5.96 -7.78 -4.94
CA TYR A 408 -7.10 -7.67 -5.85
C TYR A 408 -6.74 -7.85 -7.31
N VAL A 409 -5.49 -7.52 -7.69
CA VAL A 409 -4.97 -7.75 -9.05
C VAL A 409 -4.99 -9.23 -9.38
N ASP A 410 -4.50 -10.07 -8.46
CA ASP A 410 -4.46 -11.51 -8.66
C ASP A 410 -5.88 -12.10 -8.77
N VAL A 411 -6.85 -11.52 -8.07
CA VAL A 411 -8.27 -11.88 -8.16
C VAL A 411 -8.82 -11.53 -9.55
N ILE A 412 -8.56 -10.33 -10.04
CA ILE A 412 -9.01 -9.87 -11.37
C ILE A 412 -8.38 -10.74 -12.46
N ASP A 413 -7.06 -10.94 -12.44
CA ASP A 413 -6.33 -11.78 -13.38
C ASP A 413 -6.89 -13.20 -13.43
N ALA A 414 -7.21 -13.78 -12.27
CA ALA A 414 -7.80 -15.11 -12.20
C ALA A 414 -9.21 -15.19 -12.81
N VAL A 415 -10.00 -14.12 -12.67
CA VAL A 415 -11.33 -14.00 -13.29
C VAL A 415 -11.20 -13.78 -14.81
N GLU A 416 -10.33 -12.87 -15.25
CA GLU A 416 -10.11 -12.57 -16.67
C GLU A 416 -9.62 -13.79 -17.44
N ARG A 417 -8.73 -14.59 -16.85
CA ARG A 417 -8.19 -15.82 -17.43
C ARG A 417 -9.11 -17.04 -17.26
N GLY A 418 -10.24 -16.89 -16.56
CA GLY A 418 -11.20 -17.98 -16.34
C GLY A 418 -10.71 -19.08 -15.39
N MET A 419 -9.67 -18.81 -14.58
CA MET A 419 -9.24 -19.72 -13.51
C MET A 419 -10.30 -19.86 -12.43
N VAL A 420 -11.08 -18.80 -12.22
CA VAL A 420 -12.30 -18.78 -11.40
C VAL A 420 -13.43 -18.10 -12.18
N LYS A 421 -14.67 -18.44 -11.85
CA LYS A 421 -15.85 -17.85 -12.50
C LYS A 421 -16.18 -16.48 -11.93
N PHE A 422 -15.98 -16.31 -10.63
CA PHE A 422 -16.32 -15.10 -9.89
C PHE A 422 -15.12 -14.60 -9.08
N GLY A 423 -15.05 -13.28 -8.92
CA GLY A 423 -14.24 -12.62 -7.90
C GLY A 423 -15.13 -11.74 -7.03
N MET A 424 -14.67 -11.37 -5.83
CA MET A 424 -15.32 -10.36 -5.00
C MET A 424 -14.35 -9.25 -4.63
N LEU A 425 -14.76 -8.01 -4.89
CA LEU A 425 -13.97 -6.80 -4.76
C LEU A 425 -14.82 -5.66 -4.19
N ASP A 426 -14.13 -4.60 -3.79
CA ASP A 426 -14.71 -3.33 -3.36
C ASP A 426 -15.26 -2.52 -4.55
N SER A 427 -16.44 -1.92 -4.40
CA SER A 427 -17.10 -1.13 -5.46
C SER A 427 -16.27 0.06 -5.87
N VAL A 428 -15.66 0.73 -4.89
CA VAL A 428 -14.73 1.85 -5.10
C VAL A 428 -13.68 1.48 -6.15
N ARG A 429 -13.15 0.26 -6.09
CA ARG A 429 -12.09 -0.18 -7.01
C ARG A 429 -12.57 -0.38 -8.44
N LEU A 430 -13.82 -0.74 -8.62
CA LEU A 430 -14.44 -0.96 -9.92
C LEU A 430 -14.88 0.36 -10.56
N GLU A 431 -15.11 1.38 -9.74
CA GLU A 431 -15.44 2.74 -10.18
C GLU A 431 -14.18 3.53 -10.54
N THR A 432 -13.07 3.27 -9.85
CA THR A 432 -11.78 3.93 -10.07
C THR A 432 -10.86 3.20 -11.03
N VAL A 433 -11.25 2.04 -11.59
CA VAL A 433 -10.44 1.32 -12.58
C VAL A 433 -11.34 0.73 -13.68
N ASN A 434 -11.20 1.23 -14.91
CA ASN A 434 -11.94 0.67 -16.05
C ASN A 434 -11.34 -0.68 -16.51
N TYR A 435 -11.98 -1.77 -16.09
CA TYR A 435 -11.69 -3.13 -16.58
C TYR A 435 -12.66 -3.51 -17.72
N PRO A 436 -12.32 -3.29 -19.01
CA PRO A 436 -13.27 -3.47 -20.11
C PRO A 436 -13.78 -4.92 -20.21
N GLN A 437 -12.94 -5.88 -19.83
CA GLN A 437 -13.24 -7.31 -19.88
C GLN A 437 -13.97 -7.82 -18.63
N ILE A 438 -14.04 -7.02 -17.57
CA ILE A 438 -14.72 -7.39 -16.32
C ILE A 438 -16.12 -6.80 -16.28
N GLY A 439 -17.09 -7.63 -15.94
CA GLY A 439 -18.45 -7.25 -15.61
C GLY A 439 -18.69 -7.34 -14.11
N THR A 440 -19.67 -6.58 -13.64
CA THR A 440 -20.16 -6.62 -12.26
C THR A 440 -21.57 -7.19 -12.24
N ILE A 441 -21.85 -8.04 -11.25
CA ILE A 441 -23.19 -8.55 -11.03
C ILE A 441 -24.06 -7.40 -10.49
N SER A 442 -25.17 -7.09 -11.17
CA SER A 442 -26.04 -5.96 -10.81
C SER A 442 -26.97 -6.23 -9.63
N VAL A 443 -26.98 -7.44 -9.09
CA VAL A 443 -27.81 -7.82 -7.95
C VAL A 443 -27.25 -7.18 -6.68
N GLU A 444 -28.10 -6.45 -5.93
CA GLU A 444 -27.70 -5.85 -4.67
C GLU A 444 -27.38 -6.92 -3.62
N LEU A 445 -26.16 -6.88 -3.10
CA LEU A 445 -25.70 -7.82 -2.07
C LEU A 445 -26.06 -7.35 -0.65
N MET A 446 -26.36 -6.06 -0.46
CA MET A 446 -26.63 -5.48 0.88
C MET A 446 -27.73 -6.20 1.67
N PRO A 447 -28.88 -6.58 1.09
CA PRO A 447 -29.90 -7.32 1.84
C PRO A 447 -29.40 -8.67 2.39
N LEU A 448 -28.43 -9.29 1.74
CA LEU A 448 -27.84 -10.58 2.14
C LEU A 448 -26.72 -10.41 3.14
N LEU A 449 -25.95 -9.33 2.99
CA LEU A 449 -24.79 -9.03 3.82
C LEU A 449 -25.15 -8.17 5.04
N LYS A 450 -26.39 -7.68 5.15
CA LYS A 450 -26.82 -6.79 6.24
C LYS A 450 -26.48 -7.36 7.61
N LYS A 451 -26.88 -8.60 7.90
CA LYS A 451 -26.59 -9.24 9.19
C LYS A 451 -25.09 -9.40 9.41
N PHE A 452 -24.35 -9.79 8.36
CA PHE A 452 -22.90 -9.88 8.42
C PHE A 452 -22.26 -8.56 8.83
N TYR A 453 -22.68 -7.44 8.23
CA TYR A 453 -22.17 -6.13 8.59
C TYR A 453 -22.60 -5.68 9.99
N GLN A 454 -23.85 -5.93 10.38
CA GLN A 454 -24.32 -5.64 11.74
C GLN A 454 -23.46 -6.37 12.78
N ASP A 455 -23.17 -7.65 12.57
CA ASP A 455 -22.31 -8.45 13.44
C ASP A 455 -20.83 -7.96 13.42
N LEU A 456 -20.32 -7.58 12.24
CA LEU A 456 -18.93 -7.17 12.04
C LEU A 456 -18.63 -5.76 12.61
N PHE A 457 -19.62 -4.87 12.54
CA PHE A 457 -19.52 -3.46 12.90
C PHE A 457 -20.21 -3.10 14.22
N ASP A 458 -20.97 -4.02 14.84
CA ASP A 458 -21.73 -3.78 16.08
C ASP A 458 -22.68 -2.56 15.93
N ASP A 459 -23.31 -2.44 14.75
CA ASP A 459 -24.12 -1.29 14.34
C ASP A 459 -25.38 -1.77 13.60
N ASP A 460 -26.54 -1.59 14.22
CA ASP A 460 -27.84 -2.02 13.71
C ASP A 460 -28.28 -1.24 12.45
N ASP A 461 -27.79 -0.01 12.29
CA ASP A 461 -28.17 0.92 11.22
C ASP A 461 -27.17 0.95 10.06
N ILE A 462 -26.17 0.07 10.09
CA ILE A 462 -25.13 0.01 9.06
C ILE A 462 -25.71 -0.15 7.65
N GLN A 463 -25.39 0.81 6.78
CA GLN A 463 -25.84 0.84 5.39
C GLN A 463 -24.82 0.22 4.42
N GLY A 464 -23.59 -0.03 4.87
CA GLY A 464 -22.49 -0.49 4.02
C GLY A 464 -21.15 -0.46 4.71
N GLU A 465 -20.09 -0.73 3.96
CA GLU A 465 -18.74 -0.56 4.44
C GLU A 465 -18.33 0.92 4.40
N GLN A 466 -17.44 1.29 5.30
CA GLN A 466 -16.78 2.59 5.22
C GLN A 466 -15.29 2.42 5.40
N TYR A 467 -14.51 3.00 4.51
CA TYR A 467 -13.09 3.17 4.73
C TYR A 467 -12.84 4.21 5.81
N ALA A 468 -11.91 3.92 6.71
CA ALA A 468 -11.51 4.81 7.79
C ALA A 468 -10.00 4.75 8.01
N ILE A 469 -9.48 5.72 8.77
CA ILE A 469 -8.10 5.73 9.19
C ILE A 469 -7.98 4.88 10.45
N ALA A 470 -7.07 3.93 10.46
CA ALA A 470 -6.72 3.16 11.66
C ALA A 470 -5.70 3.97 12.47
N VAL A 471 -5.99 4.28 13.72
CA VAL A 471 -5.15 5.13 14.58
C VAL A 471 -4.63 4.32 15.75
N SER A 472 -3.34 4.46 16.07
CA SER A 472 -2.78 3.86 17.28
C SER A 472 -3.46 4.49 18.50
N THR A 473 -3.98 3.67 19.42
CA THR A 473 -4.54 4.10 20.71
C THR A 473 -3.62 3.89 21.91
N ARG A 474 -2.35 3.57 21.65
CA ARG A 474 -1.31 3.42 22.68
C ARG A 474 -0.99 4.77 23.33
N GLY A 475 -1.81 5.18 24.28
CA GLY A 475 -1.62 6.46 24.96
C GLY A 475 -2.87 7.15 25.50
N LYS A 476 -4.05 6.51 25.47
CA LYS A 476 -5.36 7.16 25.72
C LYS A 476 -5.67 8.25 24.68
N GLU A 477 -5.60 7.87 23.40
CA GLU A 477 -5.59 8.72 22.19
C GLU A 477 -6.95 9.28 21.76
N LEU A 478 -7.92 9.32 22.67
CA LEU A 478 -9.28 9.75 22.33
C LEU A 478 -9.31 11.18 21.77
N ASP A 479 -8.42 12.04 22.23
CA ASP A 479 -8.31 13.43 21.75
C ASP A 479 -7.77 13.50 20.31
N PHE A 480 -6.82 12.65 19.94
CA PHE A 480 -6.27 12.63 18.59
C PHE A 480 -7.29 12.10 17.58
N ILE A 481 -7.97 11.00 17.92
CA ILE A 481 -9.05 10.45 17.08
C ILE A 481 -10.19 11.45 16.96
N LYS A 482 -10.59 12.10 18.07
CA LYS A 482 -11.61 13.15 18.05
C LYS A 482 -11.21 14.29 17.10
N MET A 483 -9.97 14.74 17.15
CA MET A 483 -9.46 15.78 16.25
C MET A 483 -9.51 15.35 14.78
N LEU A 484 -9.10 14.11 14.47
CA LEU A 484 -9.21 13.57 13.12
C LEU A 484 -10.68 13.47 12.67
N ASN A 485 -11.58 13.04 13.55
CA ASN A 485 -13.01 12.96 13.25
C ASN A 485 -13.61 14.34 12.98
N GLU A 486 -13.24 15.35 13.75
CA GLU A 486 -13.65 16.74 13.48
C GLU A 486 -13.19 17.21 12.11
N ILE A 487 -11.96 16.89 11.70
CA ILE A 487 -11.42 17.24 10.37
C ILE A 487 -12.18 16.47 9.27
N ILE A 488 -12.30 15.15 9.41
CA ILE A 488 -12.88 14.28 8.38
C ILE A 488 -14.36 14.58 8.19
N THR A 489 -15.11 14.85 9.26
CA THR A 489 -16.57 15.03 9.18
C THR A 489 -16.99 16.48 8.94
N SER A 490 -16.04 17.43 8.90
CA SER A 490 -16.33 18.85 8.64
C SER A 490 -16.91 19.07 7.23
N PRO A 491 -17.59 20.21 6.98
CA PRO A 491 -18.00 20.59 5.63
C PRO A 491 -16.85 20.60 4.62
N GLU A 492 -15.68 21.10 5.02
CA GLU A 492 -14.47 21.13 4.20
C GLU A 492 -13.93 19.72 3.95
N GLY A 493 -13.95 18.85 4.96
CA GLY A 493 -13.59 17.45 4.81
C GLY A 493 -14.50 16.72 3.82
N LYS A 494 -15.82 16.96 3.89
CA LYS A 494 -16.78 16.41 2.91
C LYS A 494 -16.51 16.94 1.50
N ALA A 495 -16.27 18.24 1.36
CA ALA A 495 -15.99 18.86 0.06
C ALA A 495 -14.70 18.32 -0.57
N GLU A 496 -13.64 18.15 0.23
CA GLU A 496 -12.37 17.62 -0.24
C GLU A 496 -12.48 16.17 -0.72
N ARG A 497 -13.24 15.35 -0.01
CA ARG A 497 -13.51 13.98 -0.46
C ARG A 497 -14.17 13.92 -1.82
N ILE A 498 -15.24 14.69 -2.01
CA ILE A 498 -15.95 14.75 -3.30
C ILE A 498 -14.98 15.21 -4.39
N ARG A 499 -14.18 16.25 -4.12
CA ARG A 499 -13.16 16.75 -5.06
C ARG A 499 -12.15 15.67 -5.46
N LEU A 500 -11.66 14.90 -4.49
CA LEU A 500 -10.72 13.82 -4.74
C LEU A 500 -11.37 12.63 -5.47
N GLU A 501 -12.62 12.28 -5.13
CA GLU A 501 -13.38 11.23 -5.83
C GLU A 501 -13.58 11.59 -7.30
N GLU A 502 -14.03 12.81 -7.59
CA GLU A 502 -14.20 13.30 -8.96
C GLU A 502 -12.89 13.30 -9.73
N ARG A 503 -11.79 13.71 -9.10
CA ARG A 503 -10.45 13.72 -9.72
C ARG A 503 -9.99 12.31 -10.12
N HIS A 504 -10.09 11.36 -9.19
CA HIS A 504 -9.65 9.98 -9.40
C HIS A 504 -10.58 9.22 -10.36
N GLN A 505 -11.86 9.59 -10.47
CA GLN A 505 -12.79 9.06 -11.49
C GLN A 505 -12.58 9.68 -12.88
N ALA A 506 -12.34 11.00 -12.98
CA ALA A 506 -12.24 11.71 -14.26
C ALA A 506 -11.01 11.32 -15.09
N THR A 507 -9.92 10.95 -14.43
CA THR A 507 -8.64 10.60 -15.09
C THR A 507 -8.76 9.31 -15.93
N GLU A 508 -9.72 8.44 -15.63
CA GLU A 508 -9.87 7.14 -16.31
C GLU A 508 -10.89 7.11 -17.45
N GLY A 509 -11.91 7.97 -17.39
CA GLY A 509 -12.85 8.13 -18.48
C GLY A 509 -12.19 8.72 -19.75
N SER A 510 -11.03 9.36 -19.59
CA SER A 510 -10.24 9.88 -20.69
C SER A 510 -9.16 8.89 -21.12
N ASN A 511 -9.48 8.02 -22.07
CA ASN A 511 -8.49 7.43 -23.00
C ASN A 511 -7.87 8.49 -23.94
N LYS A 512 -7.93 9.77 -23.54
CA LYS A 512 -7.27 10.89 -24.17
C LYS A 512 -6.17 11.30 -23.21
N ASN A 513 -4.97 11.50 -23.74
CA ASN A 513 -3.91 12.28 -23.12
C ASN A 513 -4.42 13.70 -22.79
N VAL A 514 -5.29 13.83 -21.80
CA VAL A 514 -5.67 15.11 -21.22
C VAL A 514 -4.71 15.28 -20.06
N SER A 515 -3.69 16.09 -20.30
CA SER A 515 -2.94 16.77 -19.26
C SER A 515 -3.93 17.56 -18.41
N LEU A 516 -4.54 16.92 -17.41
CA LEU A 516 -5.31 17.60 -16.36
C LEU A 516 -4.40 18.29 -15.33
N PHE A 517 -3.08 18.22 -15.57
CA PHE A 517 -2.13 19.06 -14.90
C PHE A 517 -1.89 20.28 -15.78
N ASP A 518 -2.33 21.44 -15.30
CA ASP A 518 -1.49 22.64 -15.44
C ASP A 518 -0.26 22.38 -14.55
N CYS A 519 0.68 21.57 -15.06
CA CYS A 519 2.08 21.88 -14.83
C CYS A 519 2.42 22.96 -15.90
#